data_AF-A0A7Y0DL34-F1
#
_entry.id   AF-A0A7Y0DL34-F1
#
_cell.length_a   1.000
_cell.length_b   1.000
_cell.length_c   1.000
_cell.angle_alpha   90.00
_cell.angle_beta   90.00
_cell.angle_gamma   90.00
#
_symmetry.space_group_name_H-M   'P 1'
#
loop_
_entity.id
_entity.type
_entity.pdbx_description
1 polymer ?
#
loop_
_entity_poly.entity_id
_entity_poly.type
_entity_poly.pdbx_seq_one_letter_code
_entity_poly.pdbx_strand_id
1 'polypeptide(L)'
;MANTTVVTGAPTVDSSNPSTNATNVPTSTNSSSNVVSGTVVRATFSQPMNPATINSAPAGSLLTFTLKETTGNNVPGTVAMNVTNTVATFTPTATALTPNTNYTATITTAAKNAGGTAMVNPVTWSFMTKDVPFTGQDPVSLGSAGNFVILSKTGISTVPNSVVTGDIGVSPIAHTAITGFSETADSSDTFSTSAQVVGKIYAADYTAPTPTYMTTTVSDMEIAYTDAAGRALPDHTELGSGQIGGLTLAPGLYKWGTDVLISTDVTLSGGPNDIWIFQISGNIKQAAATKVTLAGGALSKNVFWQTTGAATVGTTAHFEGVLLSKTLIAMKTGASANGRLLAQTAVTLDQNTVTQPAQ
;
A
#
# COMPACT_ATOMS: atom_id res chain seq x y z
N MET A 1 -12.49 -1.81 -57.57
CA MET A 1 -12.44 -0.53 -56.84
C MET A 1 -13.48 -0.63 -55.73
N ALA A 2 -13.05 -0.75 -54.47
CA ALA A 2 -13.97 -0.81 -53.35
C ALA A 2 -14.60 0.58 -53.18
N ASN A 3 -15.92 0.64 -53.27
CA ASN A 3 -16.71 1.85 -53.12
C ASN A 3 -16.54 2.35 -51.68
N THR A 4 -15.61 3.29 -51.48
CA THR A 4 -15.36 3.87 -50.17
C THR A 4 -16.45 4.91 -49.95
N THR A 5 -17.53 4.52 -49.29
CA THR A 5 -18.56 5.47 -48.83
C THR A 5 -17.89 6.51 -47.95
N VAL A 6 -17.61 7.68 -48.55
CA VAL A 6 -17.16 8.85 -47.80
C VAL A 6 -18.35 9.26 -46.94
N VAL A 7 -18.23 9.07 -45.64
CA VAL A 7 -19.25 9.52 -44.69
C VAL A 7 -19.20 11.05 -44.65
N THR A 8 -20.22 11.71 -45.19
CA THR A 8 -20.25 13.17 -45.41
C THR A 8 -20.79 13.97 -44.23
N GLY A 9 -21.17 13.33 -43.13
CA GLY A 9 -21.65 13.97 -41.90
C GLY A 9 -20.53 14.26 -40.88
N ALA A 10 -20.70 15.32 -40.09
CA ALA A 10 -19.87 15.55 -38.91
C ALA A 10 -20.13 14.43 -37.87
N PRO A 11 -19.10 13.84 -37.25
CA PRO A 11 -19.30 12.77 -36.28
C PRO A 11 -20.00 13.27 -35.01
N THR A 12 -20.77 12.39 -34.39
CA THR A 12 -21.44 12.58 -33.10
C THR A 12 -21.02 11.49 -32.12
N VAL A 13 -21.22 11.72 -30.82
CA VAL A 13 -21.13 10.68 -29.79
C VAL A 13 -22.54 10.19 -29.50
N ASP A 14 -22.82 8.93 -29.85
CA ASP A 14 -24.14 8.32 -29.71
C ASP A 14 -24.40 7.81 -28.28
N SER A 15 -23.34 7.39 -27.59
CA SER A 15 -23.43 6.97 -26.19
C SER A 15 -22.10 7.12 -25.45
N SER A 16 -22.21 7.31 -24.14
CA SER A 16 -21.10 7.31 -23.19
C SER A 16 -21.22 6.17 -22.19
N ASN A 17 -20.08 5.69 -21.71
CA ASN A 17 -19.97 4.83 -20.54
C ASN A 17 -18.90 5.41 -19.61
N PRO A 18 -19.16 5.63 -18.31
CA PRO A 18 -20.49 5.66 -17.68
C PRO A 18 -21.44 6.62 -18.40
N SER A 19 -22.74 6.36 -18.31
CA SER A 19 -23.75 7.26 -18.90
C SER A 19 -23.72 8.62 -18.20
N THR A 20 -24.21 9.65 -18.89
CA THR A 20 -24.31 11.00 -18.33
C THR A 20 -25.10 10.99 -17.02
N ASN A 21 -24.52 11.59 -15.97
CA ASN A 21 -25.03 11.63 -14.61
C ASN A 21 -25.17 10.26 -13.92
N ALA A 22 -24.46 9.22 -14.38
CA ALA A 22 -24.39 7.96 -13.66
C ALA A 22 -23.84 8.19 -12.24
N THR A 23 -24.49 7.58 -11.25
CA THR A 23 -24.06 7.54 -9.85
C THR A 23 -23.69 6.12 -9.47
N ASN A 24 -22.97 5.95 -8.36
CA ASN A 24 -22.52 4.65 -7.87
C ASN A 24 -21.67 3.86 -8.89
N VAL A 25 -20.95 4.58 -9.74
CA VAL A 25 -20.06 4.00 -10.74
C VAL A 25 -18.87 3.35 -10.03
N PRO A 26 -18.56 2.06 -10.22
CA PRO A 26 -17.42 1.41 -9.56
C PRO A 26 -16.13 2.24 -9.71
N THR A 27 -15.30 2.34 -8.68
CA THR A 27 -13.95 2.90 -8.87
C THR A 27 -13.21 1.96 -9.83
N SER A 28 -12.48 2.48 -10.82
CA SER A 28 -11.80 1.60 -11.77
C SER A 28 -10.86 0.63 -11.04
N THR A 29 -10.73 -0.61 -11.50
CA THR A 29 -9.69 -1.54 -11.07
C THR A 29 -9.07 -2.10 -12.34
N ASN A 30 -7.76 -1.94 -12.49
CA ASN A 30 -6.99 -2.38 -13.65
C ASN A 30 -6.13 -3.62 -13.32
N SER A 31 -6.72 -4.71 -12.82
CA SER A 31 -5.95 -5.96 -12.64
C SER A 31 -6.08 -6.89 -13.86
N SER A 32 -4.95 -7.40 -14.34
CA SER A 32 -4.82 -8.30 -15.49
C SER A 32 -5.20 -9.76 -15.22
N SER A 33 -5.80 -10.08 -14.07
CA SER A 33 -6.27 -11.42 -13.75
C SER A 33 -7.61 -11.33 -13.04
N ASN A 34 -8.64 -11.95 -13.64
CA ASN A 34 -10.06 -11.95 -13.28
C ASN A 34 -10.86 -10.64 -13.47
N VAL A 35 -11.58 -10.63 -14.58
CA VAL A 35 -12.65 -9.72 -14.98
C VAL A 35 -13.74 -9.62 -13.88
N VAL A 36 -13.96 -8.42 -13.34
CA VAL A 36 -15.27 -7.72 -13.25
C VAL A 36 -15.06 -6.25 -12.76
N SER A 37 -15.51 -5.31 -13.61
CA SER A 37 -15.93 -3.92 -13.33
C SER A 37 -14.95 -2.89 -12.76
N GLY A 38 -13.79 -2.70 -13.38
CA GLY A 38 -13.18 -1.37 -13.38
C GLY A 38 -13.99 -0.41 -14.26
N THR A 39 -14.29 0.82 -13.81
CA THR A 39 -14.90 1.85 -14.67
C THR A 39 -14.01 2.19 -15.85
N VAL A 40 -14.49 1.80 -17.02
CA VAL A 40 -13.89 2.14 -18.31
C VAL A 40 -14.66 3.33 -18.87
N VAL A 41 -13.97 4.44 -19.10
CA VAL A 41 -14.57 5.64 -19.69
C VAL A 41 -14.55 5.51 -21.21
N ARG A 42 -15.73 5.42 -21.86
CA ARG A 42 -15.88 5.17 -23.29
C ARG A 42 -16.80 6.18 -23.95
N ALA A 43 -16.52 6.47 -25.20
CA ALA A 43 -17.42 7.14 -26.12
C ALA A 43 -17.61 6.30 -27.38
N THR A 44 -18.87 6.09 -27.75
CA THR A 44 -19.27 5.44 -29.00
C THR A 44 -19.68 6.51 -29.99
N PHE A 45 -19.05 6.52 -31.16
CA PHE A 45 -19.29 7.49 -32.22
C PHE A 45 -20.26 6.96 -33.28
N SER A 46 -20.99 7.85 -33.93
CA SER A 46 -21.92 7.52 -35.03
C SER A 46 -21.26 6.96 -36.28
N GLN A 47 -19.94 7.09 -36.39
CA GLN A 47 -19.16 6.68 -37.55
C GLN A 47 -17.69 6.47 -37.19
N PRO A 48 -16.90 5.79 -38.05
CA PRO A 48 -15.46 5.62 -37.83
C PRO A 48 -14.71 6.96 -37.69
N MET A 49 -13.95 7.09 -36.61
CA MET A 49 -13.12 8.25 -36.31
C MET A 49 -11.69 8.08 -36.82
N ASN A 50 -10.94 9.18 -36.94
CA ASN A 50 -9.50 9.15 -37.18
C ASN A 50 -8.76 9.00 -35.83
N PRO A 51 -8.13 7.85 -35.55
CA PRO A 51 -7.45 7.60 -34.26
C PRO A 51 -6.37 8.62 -33.93
N ALA A 52 -5.69 9.21 -34.94
CA ALA A 52 -4.65 10.22 -34.72
C ALA A 52 -5.19 11.54 -34.12
N THR A 53 -6.52 11.75 -34.19
CA THR A 53 -7.18 12.95 -33.66
C THR A 53 -7.90 12.69 -32.33
N ILE A 54 -7.85 11.47 -31.80
CA ILE A 54 -8.45 11.09 -30.52
C ILE A 54 -7.33 10.68 -29.56
N ASN A 55 -6.92 11.59 -28.67
CA ASN A 55 -5.77 11.37 -27.79
C ASN A 55 -5.97 11.98 -26.39
N SER A 56 -5.07 11.59 -25.47
CA SER A 56 -4.95 12.06 -24.09
C SER A 56 -3.46 12.32 -23.75
N ALA A 57 -3.17 12.83 -22.54
CA ALA A 57 -1.84 13.31 -22.19
C ALA A 57 -0.80 12.18 -21.99
N PRO A 58 0.47 12.33 -22.46
CA PRO A 58 0.93 13.20 -23.53
C PRO A 58 1.31 12.41 -24.79
N ALA A 59 0.80 12.80 -25.95
CA ALA A 59 1.58 12.76 -27.19
C ALA A 59 1.10 13.78 -28.24
N GLY A 60 1.82 14.90 -28.35
CA GLY A 60 2.13 15.54 -29.65
C GLY A 60 1.07 16.34 -30.41
N SER A 61 -0.22 16.34 -30.05
CA SER A 61 -1.21 17.31 -30.57
C SER A 61 -2.44 17.34 -29.68
N LEU A 62 -3.11 18.51 -29.65
CA LEU A 62 -4.30 18.91 -28.89
C LEU A 62 -5.05 17.76 -28.17
N LEU A 63 -5.17 17.83 -26.84
CA LEU A 63 -5.91 16.86 -26.03
C LEU A 63 -7.38 16.82 -26.45
N THR A 64 -7.80 15.73 -27.08
CA THR A 64 -9.17 15.64 -27.61
C THR A 64 -10.09 14.75 -26.82
N PHE A 65 -9.59 13.82 -26.01
CA PHE A 65 -10.38 13.05 -25.03
C PHE A 65 -9.71 13.14 -23.66
N THR A 66 -10.34 13.90 -22.76
CA THR A 66 -9.84 14.16 -21.40
C THR A 66 -10.83 13.70 -20.34
N LEU A 67 -10.32 13.36 -19.16
CA LEU A 67 -11.09 13.11 -17.94
C LEU A 67 -10.59 14.08 -16.85
N LYS A 68 -11.51 14.79 -16.21
CA LYS A 68 -11.20 15.76 -15.13
C LYS A 68 -12.01 15.49 -13.87
N GLU A 69 -11.42 15.73 -12.72
CA GLU A 69 -12.12 15.80 -11.44
C GLU A 69 -12.83 17.14 -11.27
N THR A 70 -13.77 17.21 -10.31
CA THR A 70 -14.54 18.43 -9.99
C THR A 70 -13.66 19.60 -9.55
N THR A 71 -12.48 19.30 -9.00
CA THR A 71 -11.45 20.27 -8.62
C THR A 71 -10.70 20.86 -9.82
N GLY A 72 -10.97 20.37 -11.04
CA GLY A 72 -10.34 20.79 -12.29
C GLY A 72 -9.06 20.02 -12.64
N ASN A 73 -8.60 19.11 -11.78
CA ASN A 73 -7.44 18.26 -12.01
C ASN A 73 -7.66 17.31 -13.18
N ASN A 74 -6.68 17.20 -14.07
CA ASN A 74 -6.68 16.19 -15.13
C ASN A 74 -6.36 14.82 -14.53
N VAL A 75 -7.13 13.81 -14.91
CA VAL A 75 -6.78 12.40 -14.68
C VAL A 75 -5.83 11.97 -15.80
N PRO A 76 -4.59 11.55 -15.51
CA PRO A 76 -3.69 11.02 -16.52
C PRO A 76 -4.19 9.65 -17.03
N GLY A 77 -4.03 9.40 -18.32
CA GLY A 77 -4.51 8.17 -18.95
C GLY A 77 -4.20 8.12 -20.43
N THR A 78 -4.42 6.95 -21.04
CA THR A 78 -4.26 6.72 -22.49
C THR A 78 -5.61 6.49 -23.14
N VAL A 79 -5.71 6.72 -24.46
CA VAL A 79 -6.90 6.44 -25.24
C VAL A 79 -6.59 5.41 -26.32
N ALA A 80 -7.44 4.40 -26.43
CA ALA A 80 -7.38 3.40 -27.49
C ALA A 80 -8.70 3.34 -28.27
N MET A 81 -8.59 3.21 -29.59
CA MET A 81 -9.73 2.97 -30.48
C MET A 81 -9.96 1.47 -30.65
N ASN A 82 -11.21 1.04 -30.79
CA ASN A 82 -11.53 -0.33 -31.20
C ASN A 82 -11.20 -0.57 -32.69
N VAL A 83 -11.28 -1.83 -33.14
CA VAL A 83 -10.90 -2.23 -34.52
C VAL A 83 -11.70 -1.52 -35.63
N THR A 84 -12.93 -1.09 -35.35
CA THR A 84 -13.78 -0.35 -36.30
C THR A 84 -13.62 1.17 -36.19
N ASN A 85 -12.78 1.65 -35.28
CA ASN A 85 -12.60 3.07 -34.94
C ASN A 85 -13.90 3.80 -34.56
N THR A 86 -14.89 3.09 -34.02
CA THR A 86 -16.18 3.67 -33.58
C THR A 86 -16.28 3.81 -32.07
N VAL A 87 -15.34 3.23 -31.30
CA VAL A 87 -15.33 3.35 -29.84
C VAL A 87 -13.95 3.77 -29.34
N ALA A 88 -13.89 4.92 -28.68
CA ALA A 88 -12.72 5.36 -27.92
C ALA A 88 -12.85 4.92 -26.47
N THR A 89 -11.74 4.42 -25.92
CA THR A 89 -11.64 3.93 -24.55
C THR A 89 -10.52 4.67 -23.83
N PHE A 90 -10.86 5.46 -22.82
CA PHE A 90 -9.91 6.13 -21.94
C PHE A 90 -9.59 5.22 -20.75
N THR A 91 -8.31 4.96 -20.55
CA THR A 91 -7.77 4.13 -19.47
C THR A 91 -6.91 5.01 -18.56
N PRO A 92 -7.36 5.30 -17.32
CA PRO A 92 -6.54 6.01 -16.34
C PRO A 92 -5.21 5.27 -16.09
N THR A 93 -4.13 6.02 -15.84
CA THR A 93 -2.85 5.40 -15.42
C THR A 93 -2.92 4.86 -13.98
N ALA A 94 -3.74 5.49 -13.14
CA ALA A 94 -3.99 5.04 -11.78
C ALA A 94 -4.73 3.70 -11.76
N THR A 95 -4.49 2.89 -10.73
CA THR A 95 -5.18 1.61 -10.57
C THR A 95 -6.68 1.77 -10.33
N ALA A 96 -7.08 2.91 -9.73
CA ALA A 96 -8.45 3.30 -9.48
C ALA A 96 -8.69 4.82 -9.60
N LEU A 97 -9.92 5.18 -10.00
CA LEU A 97 -10.46 6.53 -9.80
C LEU A 97 -10.84 6.71 -8.32
N THR A 98 -10.61 7.91 -7.78
CA THR A 98 -11.00 8.31 -6.43
C THR A 98 -12.49 8.03 -6.15
N PRO A 99 -12.84 7.39 -5.02
CA PRO A 99 -14.22 7.22 -4.58
C PRO A 99 -14.99 8.52 -4.39
N ASN A 100 -16.33 8.44 -4.36
CA ASN A 100 -17.21 9.57 -4.06
C ASN A 100 -16.86 10.87 -4.83
N THR A 101 -16.33 10.72 -6.04
CA THR A 101 -15.74 11.82 -6.81
C THR A 101 -16.49 11.96 -8.13
N ASN A 102 -16.86 13.20 -8.43
CA ASN A 102 -17.45 13.56 -9.70
C ASN A 102 -16.34 13.79 -10.74
N TYR A 103 -16.43 13.03 -11.83
CA TYR A 103 -15.57 13.16 -12.99
C TYR A 103 -16.35 13.70 -14.19
N THR A 104 -15.68 14.51 -15.01
CA THR A 104 -16.19 14.99 -16.30
C THR A 104 -15.26 14.52 -17.41
N ALA A 105 -15.79 13.71 -18.31
CA ALA A 105 -15.14 13.35 -19.56
C ALA A 105 -15.50 14.36 -20.64
N THR A 106 -14.56 14.67 -21.53
CA THR A 106 -14.74 15.65 -22.60
C THR A 106 -14.14 15.12 -23.89
N ILE A 107 -14.90 15.20 -24.98
CA ILE A 107 -14.41 15.07 -26.35
C ILE A 107 -14.50 16.44 -27.03
N THR A 108 -13.37 16.97 -27.50
CA THR A 108 -13.30 18.30 -28.10
C THR A 108 -13.66 18.29 -29.60
N THR A 109 -13.90 19.48 -30.16
CA THR A 109 -14.17 19.67 -31.60
C THR A 109 -12.98 19.33 -32.50
N ALA A 110 -11.78 19.13 -31.95
CA ALA A 110 -10.62 18.71 -32.74
C ALA A 110 -10.63 17.22 -33.12
N ALA A 111 -11.51 16.40 -32.52
CA ALA A 111 -11.74 15.04 -32.95
C ALA A 111 -12.39 15.02 -34.36
N LYS A 112 -11.83 14.22 -35.27
CA LYS A 112 -12.26 14.16 -36.67
C LYS A 112 -12.65 12.74 -37.08
N ASN A 113 -13.57 12.64 -38.04
CA ASN A 113 -13.85 11.37 -38.72
C ASN A 113 -12.70 10.98 -39.66
N ALA A 114 -12.76 9.78 -40.25
CA ALA A 114 -11.79 9.32 -41.24
C ALA A 114 -11.71 10.24 -42.50
N GLY A 115 -12.79 10.96 -42.81
CA GLY A 115 -12.85 11.94 -43.90
C GLY A 115 -12.29 13.33 -43.56
N GLY A 116 -11.80 13.56 -42.34
CA GLY A 116 -11.23 14.83 -41.89
C GLY A 116 -12.24 15.87 -41.37
N THR A 117 -13.54 15.55 -41.35
CA THR A 117 -14.59 16.41 -40.80
C THR A 117 -14.55 16.39 -39.27
N ALA A 118 -14.44 17.58 -38.67
CA ALA A 118 -14.44 17.79 -37.23
C ALA A 118 -15.84 17.63 -36.61
N MET A 119 -15.89 17.31 -35.31
CA MET A 119 -17.13 17.42 -34.54
C MET A 119 -17.62 18.86 -34.49
N VAL A 120 -18.94 19.05 -34.56
CA VAL A 120 -19.57 20.40 -34.54
C VAL A 120 -19.45 21.05 -33.16
N ASN A 121 -19.72 20.27 -32.10
CA ASN A 121 -19.70 20.72 -30.71
C ASN A 121 -18.87 19.75 -29.87
N PRO A 122 -18.22 20.22 -28.78
CA PRO A 122 -17.64 19.31 -27.82
C PRO A 122 -18.74 18.52 -27.12
N VAL A 123 -18.43 17.28 -26.72
CA VAL A 123 -19.32 16.44 -25.92
C VAL A 123 -18.73 16.28 -24.53
N THR A 124 -19.54 16.56 -23.52
CA THR A 124 -19.17 16.39 -22.11
C THR A 124 -20.18 15.49 -21.42
N TRP A 125 -19.70 14.57 -20.60
CA TRP A 125 -20.55 13.82 -19.69
C TRP A 125 -19.88 13.66 -18.34
N SER A 126 -20.69 13.69 -17.29
CA SER A 126 -20.26 13.52 -15.92
C SER A 126 -20.72 12.18 -15.36
N PHE A 127 -19.97 11.67 -14.40
CA PHE A 127 -20.37 10.54 -13.58
C PHE A 127 -19.75 10.64 -12.20
N MET A 128 -20.42 10.04 -11.22
CA MET A 128 -19.98 9.99 -9.83
C MET A 128 -19.54 8.58 -9.49
N THR A 129 -18.29 8.43 -9.07
CA THR A 129 -17.81 7.15 -8.55
C THR A 129 -18.55 6.79 -7.28
N LYS A 130 -18.70 5.49 -7.06
CA LYS A 130 -19.33 4.91 -5.87
C LYS A 130 -18.65 5.46 -4.64
N ASP A 131 -19.47 5.87 -3.69
CA ASP A 131 -19.04 6.09 -2.33
C ASP A 131 -18.64 4.73 -1.74
N VAL A 132 -17.35 4.51 -1.56
CA VAL A 132 -16.89 3.53 -0.58
C VAL A 132 -16.75 4.32 0.71
N PRO A 133 -17.52 4.01 1.76
CA PRO A 133 -17.32 4.64 3.05
C PRO A 133 -15.85 4.43 3.40
N PHE A 134 -15.09 5.51 3.54
CA PHE A 134 -13.79 5.45 4.20
C PHE A 134 -14.09 5.12 5.65
N THR A 135 -14.20 3.83 5.97
CA THR A 135 -14.18 3.38 7.34
C THR A 135 -12.74 3.54 7.76
N GLY A 136 -12.43 4.60 8.52
CA GLY A 136 -11.14 4.69 9.20
C GLY A 136 -10.83 3.33 9.82
N GLN A 137 -9.61 2.84 9.60
CA GLN A 137 -9.25 1.51 10.08
C GLN A 137 -9.24 1.52 11.60
N ASP A 138 -9.83 0.50 12.23
CA ASP A 138 -9.59 0.27 13.65
C ASP A 138 -8.14 -0.19 13.85
N PRO A 139 -7.46 0.22 14.95
CA PRO A 139 -6.12 -0.29 15.26
C PRO A 139 -6.09 -1.82 15.32
N VAL A 140 -4.97 -2.43 14.92
CA VAL A 140 -4.75 -3.87 15.12
C VAL A 140 -4.42 -4.10 16.59
N SER A 141 -5.24 -4.89 17.29
CA SER A 141 -4.99 -5.21 18.70
C SER A 141 -3.81 -6.17 18.82
N LEU A 142 -2.78 -5.76 19.54
CA LEU A 142 -1.57 -6.57 19.77
C LEU A 142 -1.68 -7.46 21.01
N GLY A 143 -2.73 -7.32 21.82
CA GLY A 143 -2.83 -7.99 23.12
C GLY A 143 -1.55 -7.82 23.94
N SER A 144 -1.10 -8.90 24.56
CA SER A 144 0.15 -8.95 25.32
C SER A 144 1.42 -8.81 24.46
N ALA A 145 1.37 -9.11 23.15
CA ALA A 145 2.48 -8.83 22.24
C ALA A 145 2.78 -7.32 22.14
N GLY A 146 1.81 -6.46 22.45
CA GLY A 146 1.99 -5.01 22.52
C GLY A 146 3.00 -4.54 23.58
N ASN A 147 3.31 -5.39 24.56
CA ASN A 147 4.30 -5.10 25.61
C ASN A 147 5.75 -5.27 25.11
N PHE A 148 5.96 -5.94 23.99
CA PHE A 148 7.29 -6.25 23.47
C PHE A 148 7.68 -5.33 22.31
N VAL A 149 8.94 -4.89 22.32
CA VAL A 149 9.57 -4.21 21.19
C VAL A 149 10.09 -5.21 20.15
N ILE A 150 10.54 -6.40 20.58
CA ILE A 150 10.93 -7.49 19.70
C ILE A 150 10.36 -8.81 20.23
N LEU A 151 9.58 -9.51 19.41
CA LEU A 151 9.04 -10.83 19.75
C LEU A 151 9.29 -11.78 18.58
N SER A 152 9.79 -12.98 18.87
CA SER A 152 10.00 -13.99 17.83
C SER A 152 9.69 -15.41 18.29
N LYS A 153 9.57 -16.34 17.35
CA LYS A 153 9.35 -17.76 17.67
C LYS A 153 10.60 -18.62 17.64
N THR A 154 11.60 -18.24 16.85
CA THR A 154 12.75 -19.08 16.54
C THR A 154 14.10 -18.41 16.78
N GLY A 155 14.14 -17.21 17.35
CA GLY A 155 15.38 -16.60 17.84
C GLY A 155 15.52 -15.12 17.57
N ILE A 156 16.33 -14.46 18.39
CA ILE A 156 16.71 -13.05 18.24
C ILE A 156 18.23 -12.96 18.30
N SER A 157 18.87 -12.38 17.30
CA SER A 157 20.32 -12.21 17.30
C SER A 157 20.72 -10.76 17.10
N THR A 158 21.89 -10.37 17.63
CA THR A 158 22.51 -9.06 17.36
C THR A 158 24.01 -9.20 17.10
N VAL A 159 24.52 -8.55 16.04
CA VAL A 159 25.95 -8.52 15.70
C VAL A 159 26.31 -7.24 14.94
N PRO A 160 27.26 -6.40 15.40
CA PRO A 160 27.65 -6.08 16.77
C PRO A 160 26.50 -5.48 17.62
N ASN A 161 26.84 -4.90 18.78
CA ASN A 161 25.86 -4.47 19.79
C ASN A 161 24.78 -3.52 19.25
N SER A 162 23.53 -3.82 19.58
CA SER A 162 22.36 -2.98 19.33
C SER A 162 21.95 -2.20 20.59
N VAL A 163 21.03 -1.26 20.42
CA VAL A 163 20.36 -0.52 21.51
C VAL A 163 18.85 -0.74 21.35
N VAL A 164 18.24 -1.42 22.31
CA VAL A 164 16.84 -1.79 22.30
C VAL A 164 16.15 -1.16 23.50
N THR A 165 15.05 -0.45 23.29
CA THR A 165 14.22 0.14 24.35
C THR A 165 12.84 -0.52 24.34
N GLY A 166 12.56 -1.30 25.39
CA GLY A 166 11.39 -2.17 25.53
C GLY A 166 11.78 -3.63 25.75
N ASP A 167 10.79 -4.45 26.11
CA ASP A 167 10.99 -5.86 26.39
C ASP A 167 11.18 -6.69 25.10
N ILE A 168 12.05 -7.69 25.15
CA ILE A 168 12.24 -8.65 24.05
C ILE A 168 11.93 -10.07 24.50
N GLY A 169 11.51 -10.94 23.58
CA GLY A 169 11.37 -12.34 23.95
C GLY A 169 11.18 -13.34 22.82
N VAL A 170 11.38 -14.61 23.20
CA VAL A 170 11.27 -15.76 22.30
C VAL A 170 10.38 -16.85 22.88
N SER A 171 9.51 -17.44 22.05
CA SER A 171 8.74 -18.65 22.39
C SER A 171 8.14 -19.27 21.13
N PRO A 172 8.16 -20.61 20.95
CA PRO A 172 8.44 -21.64 21.96
C PRO A 172 9.92 -22.01 22.10
N ILE A 173 10.82 -21.39 21.33
CA ILE A 173 12.25 -21.68 21.43
C ILE A 173 12.83 -21.23 22.78
N ALA A 174 13.87 -21.94 23.22
CA ALA A 174 14.60 -21.65 24.45
C ALA A 174 15.45 -20.37 24.37
N HIS A 175 15.87 -19.88 25.53
CA HIS A 175 16.72 -18.69 25.73
C HIS A 175 18.01 -18.74 24.92
N THR A 176 18.57 -19.93 24.67
CA THR A 176 19.80 -20.11 23.88
C THR A 176 19.69 -19.61 22.42
N ALA A 177 18.48 -19.35 21.93
CA ALA A 177 18.25 -18.73 20.63
C ALA A 177 18.24 -17.19 20.66
N ILE A 178 18.39 -16.60 21.85
CA ILE A 178 18.75 -15.19 22.01
C ILE A 178 20.28 -15.13 22.06
N THR A 179 20.89 -14.42 21.10
CA THR A 179 22.34 -14.48 20.88
C THR A 179 22.95 -13.09 20.64
N GLY A 180 24.15 -12.88 21.17
CA GLY A 180 24.89 -11.62 21.02
C GLY A 180 24.49 -10.51 22.01
N PHE A 181 23.53 -10.77 22.91
CA PHE A 181 23.09 -9.80 23.91
C PHE A 181 23.90 -9.82 25.22
N SER A 182 24.70 -10.87 25.46
CA SER A 182 25.47 -11.03 26.71
C SER A 182 24.55 -10.95 27.93
N GLU A 183 23.53 -11.80 27.93
CA GLU A 183 22.45 -11.81 28.90
C GLU A 183 22.94 -12.20 30.29
N THR A 184 22.37 -11.56 31.32
CA THR A 184 22.53 -11.94 32.72
C THR A 184 21.15 -12.28 33.29
N ALA A 185 20.96 -13.53 33.69
CA ALA A 185 19.72 -13.99 34.32
C ALA A 185 19.44 -13.20 35.61
N ASP A 186 18.19 -12.83 35.81
CA ASP A 186 17.75 -12.26 37.09
C ASP A 186 17.76 -13.33 38.19
N SER A 187 17.85 -12.90 39.45
CA SER A 187 17.81 -13.79 40.62
C SER A 187 16.57 -14.68 40.71
N SER A 188 15.43 -14.25 40.14
CA SER A 188 14.20 -15.03 40.06
C SER A 188 14.22 -16.09 38.94
N ASP A 189 15.16 -15.98 38.00
CA ASP A 189 15.25 -16.78 36.78
C ASP A 189 13.97 -16.72 35.91
N THR A 190 13.15 -15.67 36.09
CA THR A 190 11.93 -15.44 35.27
C THR A 190 12.20 -14.55 34.05
N PHE A 191 13.32 -13.83 34.02
CA PHE A 191 13.77 -13.01 32.90
C PHE A 191 15.30 -12.84 32.96
N SER A 192 15.90 -12.28 31.92
CA SER A 192 17.28 -11.80 31.93
C SER A 192 17.37 -10.33 31.53
N THR A 193 18.55 -9.76 31.73
CA THR A 193 18.88 -8.36 31.40
C THR A 193 20.11 -8.31 30.50
N SER A 194 20.27 -7.20 29.78
CA SER A 194 21.46 -6.92 28.96
C SER A 194 21.71 -5.41 28.95
N ALA A 195 22.98 -4.99 28.89
CA ALA A 195 23.33 -3.59 28.68
C ALA A 195 22.81 -3.01 27.35
N GLN A 196 22.44 -3.88 26.40
CA GLN A 196 21.86 -3.52 25.11
C GLN A 196 20.35 -3.33 25.16
N VAL A 197 19.67 -3.75 26.24
CA VAL A 197 18.21 -3.78 26.35
C VAL A 197 17.78 -2.96 27.56
N VAL A 198 17.18 -1.79 27.30
CA VAL A 198 16.44 -1.02 28.31
C VAL A 198 15.05 -1.64 28.44
N GLY A 199 15.00 -2.76 29.16
CA GLY A 199 13.83 -3.63 29.30
C GLY A 199 14.23 -4.99 29.86
N LYS A 200 13.33 -5.96 29.74
CA LYS A 200 13.55 -7.35 30.15
C LYS A 200 13.60 -8.27 28.93
N ILE A 201 14.38 -9.33 29.05
CA ILE A 201 14.50 -10.40 28.06
C ILE A 201 13.74 -11.61 28.61
N TYR A 202 12.84 -12.20 27.81
CA TYR A 202 12.03 -13.36 28.21
C TYR A 202 12.21 -14.53 27.23
N ALA A 203 12.17 -15.75 27.75
CA ALA A 203 12.28 -16.97 26.95
C ALA A 203 11.36 -18.08 27.47
N ALA A 204 11.09 -19.08 26.62
CA ALA A 204 10.14 -20.15 26.94
C ALA A 204 10.60 -21.14 28.04
N ASP A 205 11.91 -21.20 28.31
CA ASP A 205 12.55 -22.10 29.28
C ASP A 205 12.89 -21.42 30.61
N TYR A 206 12.48 -20.17 30.81
CA TYR A 206 12.59 -19.49 32.10
C TYR A 206 11.61 -20.01 33.14
N THR A 207 11.86 -19.66 34.39
CA THR A 207 11.02 -20.03 35.53
C THR A 207 9.61 -19.44 35.40
N ALA A 208 8.61 -20.17 35.88
CA ALA A 208 7.21 -19.73 35.89
C ALA A 208 7.06 -18.38 36.63
N PRO A 209 6.19 -17.46 36.14
CA PRO A 209 5.12 -17.68 35.16
C PRO A 209 5.51 -17.40 33.68
N THR A 210 6.79 -17.18 33.39
CA THR A 210 7.24 -16.70 32.07
C THR A 210 6.85 -17.60 30.89
N PRO A 211 6.96 -18.95 30.96
CA PRO A 211 6.58 -19.79 29.83
C PRO A 211 5.12 -19.60 29.39
N THR A 212 4.18 -19.56 30.35
CA THR A 212 2.75 -19.32 30.07
C THR A 212 2.51 -17.92 29.51
N TYR A 213 3.13 -16.90 30.11
CA TYR A 213 3.03 -15.53 29.62
C TYR A 213 3.53 -15.41 28.17
N MET A 214 4.67 -16.03 27.86
CA MET A 214 5.25 -16.02 26.52
C MET A 214 4.43 -16.81 25.50
N THR A 215 3.80 -17.92 25.90
CA THR A 215 2.83 -18.63 25.03
C THR A 215 1.66 -17.73 24.64
N THR A 216 1.03 -17.07 25.62
CA THR A 216 -0.07 -16.12 25.35
C THR A 216 0.39 -14.96 24.48
N THR A 217 1.58 -14.40 24.75
CA THR A 217 2.16 -13.30 23.98
C THR A 217 2.36 -13.66 22.51
N VAL A 218 2.87 -14.85 22.21
CA VAL A 218 3.03 -15.32 20.83
C VAL A 218 1.69 -15.60 20.15
N SER A 219 0.71 -16.14 20.88
CA SER A 219 -0.65 -16.29 20.35
C SER A 219 -1.30 -14.94 20.00
N ASP A 220 -1.14 -13.92 20.84
CA ASP A 220 -1.65 -12.57 20.55
C ASP A 220 -0.98 -11.95 19.33
N MET A 221 0.32 -12.20 19.11
CA MET A 221 1.01 -11.82 17.87
C MET A 221 0.43 -12.51 16.63
N GLU A 222 0.12 -13.80 16.71
CA GLU A 222 -0.50 -14.55 15.61
C GLU A 222 -1.93 -14.07 15.32
N ILE A 223 -2.69 -13.72 16.35
CA ILE A 223 -4.01 -13.10 16.24
C ILE A 223 -3.89 -11.72 15.56
N ALA A 224 -2.98 -10.87 16.02
CA ALA A 224 -2.73 -9.55 15.42
C ALA A 224 -2.32 -9.65 13.94
N TYR A 225 -1.45 -10.59 13.61
CA TYR A 225 -1.09 -10.89 12.23
C TYR A 225 -2.31 -11.27 11.39
N THR A 226 -3.16 -12.15 11.93
CA THR A 226 -4.35 -12.66 11.22
C THR A 226 -5.42 -11.57 11.06
N ASP A 227 -5.60 -10.71 12.07
CA ASP A 227 -6.47 -9.52 12.00
C ASP A 227 -6.00 -8.57 10.89
N ALA A 228 -4.71 -8.16 10.93
CA ALA A 228 -4.15 -7.27 9.92
C ALA A 228 -4.25 -7.85 8.50
N ALA A 229 -3.95 -9.15 8.32
CA ALA A 229 -4.06 -9.84 7.03
C ALA A 229 -5.53 -10.03 6.56
N GLY A 230 -6.47 -10.08 7.50
CA GLY A 230 -7.88 -10.34 7.27
C GLY A 230 -8.74 -9.10 6.99
N ARG A 231 -8.20 -7.88 7.19
CA ARG A 231 -8.91 -6.65 6.85
C ARG A 231 -9.37 -6.67 5.39
N ALA A 232 -10.62 -6.26 5.17
CA ALA A 232 -11.27 -6.29 3.86
C ALA A 232 -11.51 -4.87 3.33
N LEU A 233 -11.81 -4.77 2.02
CA LEU A 233 -12.09 -3.51 1.33
C LEU A 233 -10.90 -2.52 1.37
N PRO A 234 -9.74 -2.87 0.78
CA PRO A 234 -8.59 -1.98 0.76
C PRO A 234 -8.90 -0.68 0.00
N ASP A 235 -8.48 0.45 0.57
CA ASP A 235 -8.51 1.77 -0.06
C ASP A 235 -7.57 1.82 -1.28
N HIS A 236 -6.48 1.06 -1.22
CA HIS A 236 -5.46 1.01 -2.26
C HIS A 236 -5.04 -0.44 -2.55
N THR A 237 -5.02 -0.80 -3.83
CA THR A 237 -4.58 -2.12 -4.30
C THR A 237 -3.46 -1.95 -5.33
N GLU A 238 -2.37 -2.70 -5.13
CA GLU A 238 -1.15 -2.69 -5.97
C GLU A 238 -0.54 -1.29 -6.19
N LEU A 239 -0.65 -0.40 -5.19
CA LEU A 239 -0.13 0.96 -5.29
C LEU A 239 1.37 0.95 -5.67
N GLY A 240 1.73 1.75 -6.67
CA GLY A 240 3.10 1.85 -7.17
C GLY A 240 3.66 0.54 -7.74
N SER A 241 2.81 -0.45 -8.03
CA SER A 241 3.24 -1.81 -8.41
C SER A 241 4.24 -2.40 -7.40
N GLY A 242 4.02 -2.12 -6.12
CA GLY A 242 4.90 -2.52 -5.02
C GLY A 242 5.99 -1.52 -4.67
N GLN A 243 6.34 -0.57 -5.54
CA GLN A 243 7.30 0.49 -5.19
C GLN A 243 6.58 1.69 -4.56
N ILE A 244 6.78 1.92 -3.27
CA ILE A 244 6.16 3.04 -2.54
C ILE A 244 7.14 4.17 -2.17
N GLY A 245 8.44 3.99 -2.45
CA GLY A 245 9.42 5.05 -2.28
C GLY A 245 9.06 6.29 -3.10
N GLY A 246 9.19 7.46 -2.50
CA GLY A 246 8.84 8.76 -3.06
C GLY A 246 7.37 9.16 -2.89
N LEU A 247 6.52 8.28 -2.34
CA LEU A 247 5.11 8.56 -2.14
C LEU A 247 4.82 9.20 -0.77
N THR A 248 3.71 9.93 -0.70
CA THR A 248 3.06 10.31 0.55
C THR A 248 1.75 9.54 0.66
N LEU A 249 1.63 8.72 1.70
CA LEU A 249 0.53 7.78 1.89
C LEU A 249 -0.43 8.32 2.96
N ALA A 250 -1.69 8.51 2.56
CA ALA A 250 -2.78 8.86 3.46
C ALA A 250 -3.16 7.66 4.35
N PRO A 251 -3.89 7.86 5.45
CA PRO A 251 -4.40 6.76 6.28
C PRO A 251 -5.25 5.79 5.46
N GLY A 252 -5.28 4.52 5.87
CA GLY A 252 -6.11 3.52 5.21
C GLY A 252 -5.52 2.12 5.16
N LEU A 253 -6.24 1.25 4.47
CA LEU A 253 -5.89 -0.13 4.19
C LEU A 253 -5.29 -0.26 2.79
N TYR A 254 -4.07 -0.77 2.72
CA TYR A 254 -3.34 -0.99 1.48
C TYR A 254 -3.07 -2.47 1.28
N LYS A 255 -3.15 -2.94 0.03
CA LYS A 255 -2.99 -4.35 -0.30
C LYS A 255 -2.10 -4.56 -1.53
N TRP A 256 -1.16 -5.50 -1.39
CA TRP A 256 -0.33 -6.02 -2.48
C TRP A 256 -0.32 -7.55 -2.48
N GLY A 257 -0.43 -8.11 -3.68
CA GLY A 257 -0.19 -9.52 -3.99
C GLY A 257 1.29 -9.84 -4.21
N THR A 258 2.17 -8.84 -4.11
CA THR A 258 3.60 -8.90 -4.46
C THR A 258 4.48 -8.28 -3.36
N ASP A 259 5.80 -8.25 -3.60
CA ASP A 259 6.75 -7.54 -2.75
C ASP A 259 6.46 -6.03 -2.69
N VAL A 260 6.68 -5.42 -1.52
CA VAL A 260 6.73 -3.96 -1.37
C VAL A 260 8.18 -3.50 -1.21
N LEU A 261 8.55 -2.49 -1.98
CA LEU A 261 9.86 -1.89 -2.06
C LEU A 261 9.79 -0.43 -1.58
N ILE A 262 10.76 -0.02 -0.77
CA ILE A 262 10.99 1.37 -0.37
C ILE A 262 12.40 1.72 -0.84
N SER A 263 12.54 2.10 -2.12
CA SER A 263 13.86 2.44 -2.71
C SER A 263 14.33 3.86 -2.42
N THR A 264 13.39 4.73 -2.04
CA THR A 264 13.58 6.11 -1.61
C THR A 264 12.63 6.38 -0.44
N ASP A 265 12.79 7.52 0.24
CA ASP A 265 11.96 7.89 1.39
C ASP A 265 10.46 7.83 1.07
N VAL A 266 9.66 7.35 2.04
CA VAL A 266 8.20 7.32 1.97
C VAL A 266 7.64 8.08 3.17
N THR A 267 6.58 8.86 2.96
CA THR A 267 5.93 9.62 4.03
C THR A 267 4.55 9.04 4.33
N LEU A 268 4.23 8.82 5.60
CA LEU A 268 2.88 8.51 6.08
C LEU A 268 2.31 9.78 6.71
N SER A 269 1.24 10.33 6.14
CA SER A 269 0.73 11.65 6.51
C SER A 269 -0.72 11.57 6.94
N GLY A 270 -0.98 11.86 8.21
CA GLY A 270 -2.31 11.90 8.80
C GLY A 270 -2.24 12.35 10.26
N GLY A 271 -3.38 12.38 10.94
CA GLY A 271 -3.50 12.78 12.34
C GLY A 271 -3.07 11.70 13.34
N PRO A 272 -3.10 12.03 14.65
CA PRO A 272 -2.63 11.14 15.72
C PRO A 272 -3.51 9.92 15.99
N ASN A 273 -4.73 9.90 15.44
CA ASN A 273 -5.67 8.79 15.58
C ASN A 273 -5.86 8.01 14.27
N ASP A 274 -5.21 8.46 13.20
CA ASP A 274 -5.31 7.83 11.90
C ASP A 274 -4.50 6.53 11.89
N ILE A 275 -4.96 5.55 11.10
CA ILE A 275 -4.44 4.19 11.08
C ILE A 275 -4.01 3.81 9.67
N TRP A 276 -2.86 3.14 9.58
CA TRP A 276 -2.33 2.56 8.35
C TRP A 276 -2.20 1.06 8.53
N ILE A 277 -2.74 0.28 7.59
CA ILE A 277 -2.56 -1.17 7.56
C ILE A 277 -2.07 -1.54 6.16
N PHE A 278 -0.87 -2.10 6.09
CA PHE A 278 -0.25 -2.57 4.85
C PHE A 278 -0.28 -4.11 4.80
N GLN A 279 -1.08 -4.68 3.92
CA GLN A 279 -1.18 -6.12 3.66
C GLN A 279 -0.31 -6.53 2.48
N ILE A 280 0.72 -7.35 2.72
CA ILE A 280 1.76 -7.63 1.73
C ILE A 280 1.92 -9.14 1.58
N SER A 281 1.42 -9.68 0.46
CA SER A 281 1.60 -11.10 0.08
C SER A 281 2.95 -11.36 -0.60
N GLY A 282 3.99 -10.74 -0.07
CA GLY A 282 5.37 -10.81 -0.53
C GLY A 282 6.29 -10.33 0.60
N ASN A 283 7.50 -9.91 0.25
CA ASN A 283 8.47 -9.35 1.18
C ASN A 283 8.30 -7.84 1.33
N ILE A 284 8.78 -7.28 2.44
CA ILE A 284 9.07 -5.84 2.58
C ILE A 284 10.57 -5.65 2.40
N LYS A 285 10.98 -4.77 1.48
CA LYS A 285 12.39 -4.46 1.22
C LYS A 285 12.61 -2.95 1.24
N GLN A 286 13.15 -2.45 2.34
CA GLN A 286 13.58 -1.07 2.45
C GLN A 286 15.07 -0.95 2.10
N ALA A 287 15.38 -0.06 1.17
CA ALA A 287 16.75 0.19 0.73
C ALA A 287 17.56 0.92 1.81
N ALA A 288 18.90 0.84 1.69
CA ALA A 288 19.81 1.52 2.61
C ALA A 288 19.61 3.04 2.58
N ALA A 289 19.86 3.69 3.72
CA ALA A 289 19.78 5.14 3.91
C ALA A 289 18.44 5.80 3.54
N THR A 290 17.34 5.03 3.48
CA THR A 290 15.98 5.54 3.27
C THR A 290 15.22 5.68 4.58
N LYS A 291 14.14 6.47 4.57
CA LYS A 291 13.31 6.71 5.75
C LYS A 291 11.83 6.48 5.47
N VAL A 292 11.15 5.82 6.39
CA VAL A 292 9.71 5.99 6.59
C VAL A 292 9.53 7.20 7.51
N THR A 293 8.84 8.23 7.03
CA THR A 293 8.64 9.49 7.77
C THR A 293 7.18 9.62 8.17
N LEU A 294 6.92 10.02 9.42
CA LEU A 294 5.57 10.36 9.89
C LEU A 294 5.35 11.87 9.80
N ALA A 295 4.20 12.28 9.25
CA ALA A 295 3.80 13.69 9.10
C ALA A 295 2.34 13.89 9.57
N GLY A 296 1.96 15.15 9.82
CA GLY A 296 0.58 15.52 10.19
C GLY A 296 0.15 15.16 11.61
N GLY A 297 1.05 14.57 12.41
CA GLY A 297 0.75 14.06 13.76
C GLY A 297 0.60 12.54 13.82
N ALA A 298 0.81 11.83 12.71
CA ALA A 298 0.81 10.37 12.66
C ALA A 298 1.77 9.77 13.71
N LEU A 299 1.35 8.66 14.32
CA LEU A 299 2.07 7.97 15.38
C LEU A 299 2.44 6.56 14.95
N SER A 300 3.65 6.11 15.26
CA SER A 300 4.15 4.79 14.85
C SER A 300 3.33 3.63 15.44
N LYS A 301 2.73 3.80 16.61
CA LYS A 301 1.82 2.81 17.21
C LYS A 301 0.56 2.52 16.36
N ASN A 302 0.24 3.40 15.41
CA ASN A 302 -0.93 3.32 14.54
C ASN A 302 -0.62 2.80 13.12
N VAL A 303 0.64 2.43 12.86
CA VAL A 303 1.09 1.95 11.55
C VAL A 303 1.39 0.47 11.66
N PHE A 304 0.68 -0.36 10.88
CA PHE A 304 0.80 -1.81 10.91
C PHE A 304 1.24 -2.35 9.55
N TRP A 305 2.33 -3.10 9.54
CA TRP A 305 2.90 -3.72 8.35
C TRP A 305 2.79 -5.24 8.48
N GLN A 306 1.90 -5.85 7.72
CA GLN A 306 1.73 -7.31 7.67
C GLN A 306 2.38 -7.86 6.40
N THR A 307 3.35 -8.77 6.56
CA THR A 307 4.03 -9.42 5.42
C THR A 307 3.99 -10.94 5.53
N THR A 308 3.63 -11.62 4.44
CA THR A 308 3.68 -13.09 4.36
C THR A 308 5.11 -13.61 4.13
N GLY A 309 5.98 -12.75 3.59
CA GLY A 309 7.39 -13.03 3.34
C GLY A 309 8.26 -12.52 4.48
N ALA A 310 9.51 -12.16 4.14
CA ALA A 310 10.45 -11.54 5.06
C ALA A 310 10.37 -10.02 4.97
N ALA A 311 10.74 -9.35 6.07
CA ALA A 311 10.98 -7.92 6.08
C ALA A 311 12.49 -7.66 6.20
N THR A 312 13.02 -6.82 5.32
CA THR A 312 14.43 -6.37 5.37
C THR A 312 14.48 -4.86 5.43
N VAL A 313 15.11 -4.33 6.48
CA VAL A 313 15.39 -2.90 6.65
C VAL A 313 16.87 -2.67 6.37
N GLY A 314 17.16 -1.96 5.28
CA GLY A 314 18.51 -1.76 4.76
C GLY A 314 19.43 -0.98 5.70
N THR A 315 20.73 -1.04 5.43
CA THR A 315 21.78 -0.37 6.20
C THR A 315 21.44 1.10 6.41
N THR A 316 21.56 1.60 7.65
CA THR A 316 21.25 2.98 8.06
C THR A 316 19.85 3.51 7.72
N ALA A 317 18.93 2.64 7.31
CA ALA A 317 17.55 3.02 7.04
C ALA A 317 16.78 3.26 8.35
N HIS A 318 15.69 4.03 8.27
CA HIS A 318 14.80 4.29 9.40
C HIS A 318 13.39 3.79 9.09
N PHE A 319 12.83 3.01 10.01
CA PHE A 319 11.50 2.41 9.90
C PHE A 319 10.55 2.90 10.99
N GLU A 320 9.28 3.03 10.65
CA GLU A 320 8.22 3.51 11.56
C GLU A 320 7.04 2.52 11.50
N GLY A 321 6.65 1.99 12.66
CA GLY A 321 5.46 1.13 12.77
C GLY A 321 5.67 -0.24 13.41
N VAL A 322 4.56 -0.95 13.55
CA VAL A 322 4.48 -2.34 14.03
C VAL A 322 4.63 -3.29 12.84
N LEU A 323 5.69 -4.09 12.84
CA LEU A 323 6.02 -5.03 11.78
C LEU A 323 5.62 -6.44 12.19
N LEU A 324 4.55 -6.95 11.58
CA LEU A 324 3.99 -8.30 11.76
C LEU A 324 4.46 -9.20 10.60
N SER A 325 5.58 -9.89 10.78
CA SER A 325 6.18 -10.76 9.76
C SER A 325 5.83 -12.22 10.00
N LYS A 326 5.38 -12.91 8.95
CA LYS A 326 5.20 -14.38 8.98
C LYS A 326 6.53 -15.13 9.02
N THR A 327 7.61 -14.48 8.60
CA THR A 327 8.94 -15.10 8.56
C THR A 327 9.97 -14.20 9.25
N LEU A 328 11.13 -14.00 8.62
CA LEU A 328 12.26 -13.26 9.16
C LEU A 328 11.97 -11.75 9.17
N ILE A 329 12.46 -11.07 10.21
CA ILE A 329 12.73 -9.62 10.19
C ILE A 329 14.24 -9.42 10.28
N ALA A 330 14.83 -8.82 9.26
CA ALA A 330 16.26 -8.56 9.18
C ALA A 330 16.54 -7.05 9.17
N MET A 331 17.07 -6.55 10.27
CA MET A 331 17.59 -5.19 10.39
C MET A 331 19.07 -5.21 10.01
N LYS A 332 19.47 -4.48 8.97
CA LYS A 332 20.86 -4.40 8.52
C LYS A 332 21.64 -3.35 9.32
N THR A 333 22.96 -3.34 9.14
CA THR A 333 23.92 -2.51 9.87
C THR A 333 23.42 -1.08 10.11
N GLY A 334 23.30 -0.68 11.38
CA GLY A 334 22.98 0.71 11.74
C GLY A 334 21.56 1.17 11.40
N ALA A 335 20.67 0.29 10.93
CA ALA A 335 19.26 0.61 10.76
C ALA A 335 18.60 0.94 12.10
N SER A 336 17.51 1.72 12.05
CA SER A 336 16.74 2.10 13.24
C SER A 336 15.25 1.92 13.03
N ALA A 337 14.51 1.68 14.11
CA ALA A 337 13.06 1.59 14.08
C ALA A 337 12.41 2.19 15.33
N ASN A 338 11.37 2.99 15.12
CA ASN A 338 10.40 3.36 16.16
C ASN A 338 9.16 2.49 15.94
N GLY A 339 8.99 1.45 16.73
CA GLY A 339 8.09 0.38 16.33
C GLY A 339 8.22 -0.89 17.14
N ARG A 340 7.64 -1.96 16.60
CA ARG A 340 7.76 -3.31 17.15
C ARG A 340 8.14 -4.27 16.03
N LEU A 341 9.04 -5.20 16.32
CA LEU A 341 9.48 -6.25 15.40
C LEU A 341 8.88 -7.59 15.86
N LEU A 342 7.77 -8.00 15.26
CA LEU A 342 6.99 -9.16 15.66
C LEU A 342 7.08 -10.23 14.56
N ALA A 343 7.92 -11.24 14.76
CA ALA A 343 8.28 -12.24 13.76
C ALA A 343 7.81 -13.64 14.14
N GLN A 344 7.08 -14.33 13.26
CA GLN A 344 6.73 -15.74 13.47
C GLN A 344 7.90 -16.70 13.22
N THR A 345 9.06 -16.21 12.77
CA THR A 345 10.34 -16.96 12.85
C THR A 345 11.35 -16.19 13.70
N ALA A 346 12.30 -15.50 13.09
CA ALA A 346 13.45 -14.89 13.76
C ALA A 346 13.53 -13.38 13.52
N VAL A 347 14.26 -12.70 14.40
CA VAL A 347 14.69 -11.31 14.21
C VAL A 347 16.21 -11.25 14.27
N THR A 348 16.85 -10.62 13.27
CA THR A 348 18.30 -10.43 13.25
C THR A 348 18.63 -8.95 13.24
N LEU A 349 19.50 -8.52 14.15
CA LEU A 349 19.99 -7.16 14.29
C LEU A 349 21.49 -7.07 13.96
N ASP A 350 21.88 -5.92 13.44
CA ASP A 350 23.26 -5.51 13.22
C ASP A 350 23.41 -4.03 13.59
N GLN A 351 23.92 -3.77 14.80
CA GLN A 351 24.14 -2.42 15.35
C GLN A 351 22.89 -1.53 15.27
N ASN A 352 21.72 -2.07 15.60
CA ASN A 352 20.46 -1.37 15.39
C ASN A 352 20.02 -0.59 16.61
N THR A 353 19.20 0.44 16.38
CA THR A 353 18.41 1.07 17.44
C THR A 353 16.94 0.72 17.24
N VAL A 354 16.31 0.07 18.22
CA VAL A 354 14.89 -0.30 18.15
C VAL A 354 14.18 0.21 19.39
N THR A 355 13.21 1.10 19.20
CA THR A 355 12.53 1.81 20.28
C THR A 355 11.04 1.52 20.25
N GLN A 356 10.48 1.03 21.36
CA GLN A 356 9.05 0.83 21.52
C GLN A 356 8.30 2.17 21.35
N PRO A 357 7.17 2.21 20.60
CA PRO A 357 6.36 3.42 20.48
C PRO A 357 5.83 3.89 21.84
N ALA A 358 5.77 5.21 22.04
CA ALA A 358 5.07 5.80 23.17
C ALA A 358 3.58 5.41 23.13
N GLN A 359 3.05 4.99 24.28
CA GLN A 359 1.65 4.58 24.45
C GLN A 359 0.68 5.76 24.36
#